data_AF-A0A3B3RWT2-F1
#
_entry.id   AF-A0A3B3RWT2-F1
#
_cell.length_a   1.000
_cell.length_b   1.000
_cell.length_c   1.000
_cell.angle_alpha   90.00
_cell.angle_beta   90.00
_cell.angle_gamma   90.00
#
_symmetry.space_group_name_H-M   'P 1'
#
loop_
_entity.id
_entity.type
_entity.pdbx_description
1 polymer ?
#
loop_
_entity_poly.entity_id
_entity_poly.type
_entity_poly.pdbx_seq_one_letter_code
_entity_poly.pdbx_strand_id
1 'polypeptide(L)'
;MATRDCNNCSRKDSAALLEWDKLLTPVPRYGSSDLSPEGDRRSAAPELEGEAAELRRKLKYFFMSPCDKYHAKGRKPFKLGLQLLKIIIVTVQLVLFGLSNQMVVTFKEENTAAFKHLFLKDYRQGADGALAVYTQRDVYSHINFTIEQYLALPTATVERYAYVYGTGVNGSALSLCQQYYREGTIDPANDTFDIDPHVLTDCVGVNPLTVPPAPESDDAGLPSSSYKNFTLKFQKLVNVTIQFQLKAINIQTIINNEIPDCYTFTITIVLDNKAHSGRVKVSLINQASIQECTDPSVSGHAENYMQLTLDMLVSLVCLMSLLLCGRSILRGVLLQREYVRFSQTRLGQGVSWADRSEFINGWYILLIVSDVLTITGSFIKMGIESKNLSSYDVCGILLGTSTLLVWVGVLRYLSFFQKYNILIVTLQAAFPSVIRFCCCVAVIYLGYCFCGWIVLGPYHVKFRSLSMVSECLFSLINGDDMFVTFAEMQDSSTLVWVFSQVYLYSFISLFIYMVLSLFIALITGAYDSITQQTQEPEHVSDMHAFIAKCTDSPSSGKFRGLETSGCPPFCCCDW
;
A
#
# COMPACT_ATOMS: atom_id res chain seq x y z
N MET A 1 -62.66 -27.93 41.76
CA MET A 1 -63.40 -28.65 40.70
C MET A 1 -62.59 -28.51 39.42
N ALA A 2 -62.14 -29.53 38.69
CA ALA A 2 -62.12 -30.99 38.77
C ALA A 2 -60.86 -31.38 37.95
N THR A 3 -59.91 -32.18 38.44
CA THR A 3 -59.80 -33.65 38.36
C THR A 3 -60.10 -34.33 37.01
N ARG A 4 -59.11 -35.19 36.62
CA ARG A 4 -59.13 -36.38 35.73
C ARG A 4 -58.89 -36.19 34.22
N ASP A 5 -58.25 -37.09 33.47
CA ASP A 5 -57.26 -38.16 33.70
C ASP A 5 -56.92 -38.78 32.33
N CYS A 6 -55.72 -39.36 32.20
CA CYS A 6 -55.34 -40.51 31.38
C CYS A 6 -55.08 -40.43 29.84
N ASN A 7 -53.80 -40.65 29.53
CA ASN A 7 -53.21 -41.80 28.81
C ASN A 7 -52.78 -41.74 27.33
N ASN A 8 -51.46 -41.97 27.18
CA ASN A 8 -50.71 -42.74 26.17
C ASN A 8 -50.79 -42.32 24.70
N CYS A 9 -49.67 -41.79 24.16
CA CYS A 9 -48.73 -42.62 23.39
C CYS A 9 -47.39 -41.89 23.10
N SER A 10 -46.30 -42.44 23.67
CA SER A 10 -44.91 -42.57 23.17
C SER A 10 -44.41 -41.69 22.00
N ARG A 11 -43.25 -41.01 22.18
CA ARG A 11 -41.89 -41.48 21.79
C ARG A 11 -41.00 -40.31 21.31
N LYS A 12 -39.79 -40.23 21.91
CA LYS A 12 -38.63 -39.34 21.61
C LYS A 12 -38.68 -37.96 22.26
N ASP A 13 -38.01 -37.83 23.41
CA ASP A 13 -36.97 -36.82 23.68
C ASP A 13 -36.68 -36.76 25.19
N SER A 14 -35.98 -37.77 25.69
CA SER A 14 -35.50 -37.82 27.07
C SER A 14 -34.13 -38.50 27.09
N ALA A 15 -33.14 -37.86 26.44
CA ALA A 15 -31.77 -38.35 26.36
C ALA A 15 -30.71 -37.31 26.79
N ALA A 16 -31.10 -36.20 27.42
CA ALA A 16 -30.16 -35.09 27.69
C ALA A 16 -30.00 -34.69 29.17
N LEU A 17 -30.54 -35.45 30.13
CA LEU A 17 -30.62 -34.99 31.54
C LEU A 17 -30.25 -36.04 32.61
N LEU A 18 -29.37 -37.01 32.31
CA LEU A 18 -29.03 -38.08 33.27
C LEU A 18 -27.59 -38.61 33.19
N GLU A 19 -26.61 -37.75 32.89
CA GLU A 19 -25.18 -38.13 32.84
C GLU A 19 -24.26 -37.37 33.81
N TRP A 20 -24.82 -36.75 34.85
CA TRP A 20 -24.05 -36.05 35.89
C TRP A 20 -23.91 -36.79 37.22
N ASP A 21 -24.41 -38.03 37.34
CA ASP A 21 -24.54 -38.72 38.63
C ASP A 21 -23.93 -40.14 38.69
N LYS A 22 -22.87 -40.42 37.91
CA LYS A 22 -22.22 -41.75 37.86
C LYS A 22 -20.72 -41.79 38.12
N LEU A 23 -20.16 -40.80 38.83
CA LEU A 23 -18.72 -40.77 39.14
C LEU A 23 -18.41 -40.63 40.65
N LEU A 24 -19.16 -41.33 41.51
CA LEU A 24 -18.78 -41.49 42.92
C LEU A 24 -18.92 -42.94 43.41
N THR A 25 -17.77 -43.62 43.44
CA THR A 25 -17.37 -44.74 44.36
C THR A 25 -17.89 -46.17 44.05
N PRO A 26 -17.28 -47.23 44.63
CA PRO A 26 -16.11 -47.97 44.15
C PRO A 26 -16.50 -49.43 43.78
N VAL A 27 -15.79 -50.48 44.26
CA VAL A 27 -16.09 -51.94 44.14
C VAL A 27 -15.47 -52.68 42.91
N PRO A 28 -15.22 -54.01 42.93
CA PRO A 28 -14.07 -54.71 43.55
C PRO A 28 -13.25 -55.60 42.55
N ARG A 29 -12.11 -56.11 43.04
CA ARG A 29 -11.26 -57.16 42.41
C ARG A 29 -12.02 -58.47 42.12
N TYR A 30 -11.68 -59.10 41.00
CA TYR A 30 -11.42 -60.56 40.94
C TYR A 30 -10.28 -60.83 39.95
N GLY A 31 -9.30 -61.63 40.36
CA GLY A 31 -8.03 -61.82 39.67
C GLY A 31 -7.97 -63.01 38.73
N SER A 32 -6.95 -63.00 37.88
CA SER A 32 -6.17 -64.19 37.55
C SER A 32 -4.70 -63.79 37.52
N SER A 33 -3.92 -64.52 38.28
CA SER A 33 -2.47 -64.51 38.35
C SER A 33 -1.88 -64.77 36.97
N ASP A 34 -0.83 -64.03 36.58
CA ASP A 34 0.44 -64.62 36.16
C ASP A 34 1.54 -63.55 36.01
N LEU A 35 2.61 -63.81 36.76
CA LEU A 35 4.01 -63.35 36.65
C LEU A 35 4.29 -61.87 36.30
N SER A 36 4.79 -61.15 37.31
CA SER A 36 5.69 -60.00 37.17
C SER A 36 6.87 -60.32 36.23
N PRO A 37 7.38 -59.29 35.53
CA PRO A 37 8.51 -58.57 36.11
C PRO A 37 8.13 -57.11 36.37
N GLU A 38 8.06 -56.76 37.66
CA GLU A 38 8.27 -55.40 38.14
C GLU A 38 9.70 -55.00 37.77
N GLY A 39 9.84 -54.26 36.67
CA GLY A 39 11.14 -53.75 36.21
C GLY A 39 11.09 -52.35 35.58
N ASP A 40 10.05 -52.02 34.81
CA ASP A 40 10.16 -50.88 33.88
C ASP A 40 9.25 -49.66 34.13
N ARG A 41 8.41 -49.65 35.17
CA ARG A 41 7.54 -48.48 35.44
C ARG A 41 8.12 -47.45 36.42
N ARG A 42 9.19 -47.78 37.15
CA ARG A 42 9.85 -46.82 38.07
C ARG A 42 10.97 -46.01 37.40
N SER A 43 11.49 -46.45 36.26
CA SER A 43 12.50 -45.76 35.45
C SER A 43 11.92 -44.66 34.56
N ALA A 44 10.70 -44.83 34.04
CA ALA A 44 10.09 -43.87 33.11
C ALA A 44 9.60 -42.56 33.76
N ALA A 45 9.21 -42.56 35.04
CA ALA A 45 8.70 -41.37 35.74
C ALA A 45 9.76 -40.27 35.95
N PRO A 46 10.97 -40.57 36.48
CA PRO A 46 12.03 -39.56 36.61
C PRO A 46 12.58 -39.08 35.26
N GLU A 47 12.60 -39.95 34.23
CA GLU A 47 12.98 -39.55 32.86
C GLU A 47 11.95 -38.59 32.24
N LEU A 48 10.67 -38.88 32.39
CA LEU A 48 9.57 -38.02 31.94
C LEU A 48 9.61 -36.64 32.61
N GLU A 49 9.91 -36.60 33.91
CA GLU A 49 9.99 -35.37 34.69
C GLU A 49 11.23 -34.54 34.32
N GLY A 50 12.35 -35.20 34.01
CA GLY A 50 13.56 -34.57 33.47
C GLY A 50 13.34 -33.93 32.09
N GLU A 51 12.78 -34.68 31.13
CA GLU A 51 12.44 -34.17 29.80
C GLU A 51 11.44 -33.01 29.86
N ALA A 52 10.40 -33.14 30.69
CA ALA A 52 9.42 -32.07 30.89
C ALA A 52 10.06 -30.81 31.48
N ALA A 53 10.98 -30.95 32.45
CA ALA A 53 11.69 -29.82 33.04
C ALA A 53 12.60 -29.13 32.01
N GLU A 54 13.27 -29.87 31.14
CA GLU A 54 14.10 -29.30 30.07
C GLU A 54 13.24 -28.55 29.04
N LEU A 55 12.12 -29.14 28.60
CA LEU A 55 11.20 -28.50 27.65
C LEU A 55 10.60 -27.23 28.25
N ARG A 56 10.19 -27.24 29.53
CA ARG A 56 9.70 -26.03 30.23
C ARG A 56 10.74 -24.92 30.26
N ARG A 57 12.02 -25.25 30.47
CA ARG A 57 13.11 -24.25 30.43
C ARG A 57 13.30 -23.68 29.01
N LYS A 58 13.22 -24.50 27.97
CA LYS A 58 13.26 -24.04 26.56
C LYS A 58 12.11 -23.07 26.26
N LEU A 59 10.89 -23.43 26.66
CA LEU A 59 9.69 -22.61 26.51
C LEU A 59 9.79 -21.29 27.29
N LYS A 60 10.15 -21.35 28.58
CA LYS A 60 10.33 -20.16 29.43
C LYS A 60 11.36 -19.22 28.82
N TYR A 61 12.49 -19.75 28.37
CA TYR A 61 13.52 -18.96 27.69
C TYR A 61 13.01 -18.35 26.37
N PHE A 62 12.15 -19.03 25.61
CA PHE A 62 11.62 -18.51 24.35
C PHE A 62 10.73 -17.27 24.56
N PHE A 63 9.82 -17.30 25.54
CA PHE A 63 8.86 -16.22 25.82
C PHE A 63 9.42 -15.06 26.66
N MET A 64 10.60 -15.20 27.26
CA MET A 64 11.27 -14.13 28.00
C MET A 64 11.59 -12.89 27.15
N SER A 65 11.59 -11.73 27.81
CA SER A 65 12.02 -10.46 27.21
C SER A 65 13.51 -10.51 26.82
N PRO A 66 13.97 -9.68 25.86
CA PRO A 66 15.39 -9.62 25.50
C PRO A 66 16.30 -9.21 26.66
N CYS A 67 15.83 -8.34 27.55
CA CYS A 67 16.58 -7.93 28.75
C CYS A 67 16.75 -9.11 29.72
N ASP A 68 15.70 -9.90 29.93
CA ASP A 68 15.78 -11.10 30.78
C ASP A 68 16.68 -12.18 30.16
N LYS A 69 16.64 -12.33 28.84
CA LYS A 69 17.55 -13.23 28.10
C LYS A 69 19.01 -12.82 28.25
N TYR A 70 19.29 -11.51 28.27
CA TYR A 70 20.62 -10.98 28.53
C TYR A 70 21.07 -11.32 29.96
N HIS A 71 20.23 -11.06 30.97
CA HIS A 71 20.54 -11.44 32.35
C HIS A 71 20.73 -12.96 32.54
N ALA A 72 19.99 -13.79 31.79
CA ALA A 72 20.05 -15.24 31.94
C ALA A 72 21.28 -15.90 31.29
N LYS A 73 21.73 -15.42 30.12
CA LYS A 73 22.85 -16.03 29.37
C LYS A 73 24.08 -15.14 29.22
N GLY A 74 24.00 -13.85 29.51
CA GLY A 74 25.10 -12.88 29.32
C GLY A 74 25.46 -12.57 27.86
N ARG A 75 24.69 -13.08 26.88
CA ARG A 75 24.93 -12.84 25.44
C ARG A 75 24.42 -11.45 25.05
N LYS A 76 25.29 -10.56 24.56
CA LYS A 76 24.93 -9.19 24.12
C LYS A 76 23.74 -9.22 23.13
N PRO A 77 22.74 -8.32 23.27
CA PRO A 77 21.51 -8.34 22.47
C PRO A 77 21.72 -7.74 21.07
N PHE A 78 22.58 -8.36 20.25
CA PHE A 78 22.92 -7.89 18.90
C PHE A 78 21.69 -7.65 18.01
N LYS A 79 20.68 -8.53 18.11
CA LYS A 79 19.42 -8.38 17.36
C LYS A 79 18.68 -7.08 17.67
N LEU A 80 18.71 -6.60 18.92
CA LEU A 80 18.10 -5.33 19.28
C LEU A 80 18.89 -4.16 18.70
N GLY A 81 20.22 -4.19 18.86
CA GLY A 81 21.11 -3.17 18.30
C GLY A 81 21.00 -3.05 16.78
N LEU A 82 20.98 -4.19 16.06
CA LEU A 82 20.84 -4.21 14.60
C LEU A 82 19.50 -3.59 14.14
N GLN A 83 18.41 -3.83 14.86
CA GLN A 83 17.10 -3.28 14.50
C GLN A 83 17.01 -1.77 14.78
N LEU A 84 17.60 -1.30 15.88
CA LEU A 84 17.72 0.15 16.15
C LEU A 84 18.57 0.83 15.07
N LEU A 85 19.69 0.22 14.70
CA LEU A 85 20.52 0.71 13.60
C LEU A 85 19.73 0.74 12.28
N LYS A 86 18.98 -0.31 11.96
CA LYS A 86 18.13 -0.39 10.77
C LYS A 86 17.12 0.75 10.70
N ILE A 87 16.44 1.07 11.81
CA ILE A 87 15.46 2.17 11.86
C ILE A 87 16.10 3.49 11.43
N ILE A 88 17.29 3.79 11.97
CA ILE A 88 18.01 5.03 11.66
C ILE A 88 18.44 5.05 10.20
N ILE A 89 19.13 3.99 9.73
CA ILE A 89 19.69 3.97 8.38
C ILE A 89 18.57 4.00 7.32
N VAL A 90 17.50 3.22 7.47
CA VAL A 90 16.37 3.22 6.52
C VAL A 90 15.66 4.57 6.50
N THR A 91 15.51 5.23 7.66
CA THR A 91 14.90 6.57 7.71
C THR A 91 15.79 7.61 7.03
N VAL A 92 17.11 7.57 7.26
CA VAL A 92 18.06 8.47 6.58
C VAL A 92 18.04 8.23 5.07
N GLN A 93 18.02 6.97 4.63
CA GLN A 93 17.89 6.61 3.22
C GLN A 93 16.63 7.21 2.60
N LEU A 94 15.47 7.05 3.25
CA LEU A 94 14.20 7.58 2.77
C LEU A 94 14.21 9.10 2.68
N VAL A 95 14.77 9.80 3.68
CA VAL A 95 14.84 11.27 3.67
C VAL A 95 15.73 11.77 2.53
N LEU A 96 16.91 11.18 2.34
CA LEU A 96 17.81 11.55 1.23
C LEU A 96 17.16 11.29 -0.14
N PHE A 97 16.54 10.11 -0.30
CA PHE A 97 15.78 9.79 -1.51
C PHE A 97 14.61 10.75 -1.72
N GLY A 98 13.88 11.10 -0.66
CA GLY A 98 12.74 12.00 -0.69
C GLY A 98 13.12 13.40 -1.16
N LEU A 99 14.25 13.94 -0.69
CA LEU A 99 14.77 15.24 -1.13
C LEU A 99 15.14 15.24 -2.62
N SER A 100 15.81 14.19 -3.11
CA SER A 100 16.12 14.04 -4.53
C SER A 100 14.85 13.91 -5.37
N ASN A 101 13.93 13.03 -4.97
CA ASN A 101 12.66 12.81 -5.67
C ASN A 101 11.79 14.07 -5.70
N GLN A 102 11.74 14.84 -4.61
CA GLN A 102 11.00 16.10 -4.56
C GLN A 102 11.50 17.10 -5.61
N MET A 103 12.82 17.21 -5.82
CA MET A 103 13.38 18.08 -6.85
C MET A 103 12.99 17.64 -8.26
N VAL A 104 13.04 16.33 -8.54
CA VAL A 104 12.62 15.76 -9.84
C VAL A 104 11.14 16.04 -10.10
N VAL A 105 10.27 15.81 -9.11
CA VAL A 105 8.83 16.05 -9.23
C VAL A 105 8.54 17.54 -9.41
N THR A 106 9.17 18.41 -8.61
CA THR A 106 8.99 19.87 -8.72
C THR A 106 9.41 20.36 -10.10
N PHE A 107 10.55 19.91 -10.62
CA PHE A 107 11.01 20.28 -11.95
C PHE A 107 10.02 19.83 -13.03
N LYS A 108 9.46 18.62 -12.93
CA LYS A 108 8.43 18.12 -13.86
C LYS A 108 7.13 18.92 -13.76
N GLU A 109 6.67 19.26 -12.56
CA GLU A 109 5.42 19.99 -12.34
C GLU A 109 5.52 21.44 -12.84
N GLU A 110 6.60 22.15 -12.51
CA GLU A 110 6.84 23.53 -12.96
C GLU A 110 6.95 23.61 -14.50
N ASN A 111 7.69 22.69 -15.13
CA ASN A 111 7.73 22.61 -16.59
C ASN A 111 6.35 22.29 -17.19
N THR A 112 5.58 21.39 -16.56
CA THR A 112 4.21 21.09 -17.01
C THR A 112 3.30 22.31 -16.91
N ALA A 113 3.42 23.10 -15.85
CA ALA A 113 2.69 24.36 -15.69
C ALA A 113 3.11 25.37 -16.77
N ALA A 114 4.41 25.52 -17.02
CA ALA A 114 4.93 26.38 -18.10
C ALA A 114 4.39 25.95 -19.47
N PHE A 115 4.41 24.65 -19.80
CA PHE A 115 3.88 24.12 -21.05
C PHE A 115 2.38 24.38 -21.22
N LYS A 116 1.59 24.31 -20.14
CA LYS A 116 0.17 24.68 -20.20
C LYS A 116 -0.01 26.15 -20.59
N HIS A 117 0.76 27.07 -19.99
CA HIS A 117 0.68 28.50 -20.32
C HIS A 117 1.24 28.83 -21.72
N LEU A 118 2.25 28.11 -22.19
CA LEU A 118 2.86 28.33 -23.50
C LEU A 118 2.01 27.79 -24.65
N PHE A 119 1.48 26.57 -24.51
CA PHE A 119 0.85 25.86 -25.63
C PHE A 119 -0.68 25.90 -25.62
N LEU A 120 -1.32 26.13 -24.47
CA LEU A 120 -2.78 26.23 -24.38
C LEU A 120 -3.20 27.70 -24.44
N LYS A 121 -3.84 28.06 -25.55
CA LYS A 121 -4.44 29.39 -25.72
C LYS A 121 -5.46 29.68 -24.61
N ASP A 122 -5.43 30.90 -24.07
CA ASP A 122 -6.36 31.40 -23.05
C ASP A 122 -6.40 30.57 -21.74
N TYR A 123 -5.33 29.83 -21.43
CA TYR A 123 -5.22 29.10 -20.18
C TYR A 123 -5.12 30.04 -18.98
N ARG A 124 -5.97 29.82 -17.96
CA ARG A 124 -5.93 30.55 -16.68
C ARG A 124 -5.72 29.58 -15.54
N GLN A 125 -4.77 29.92 -14.66
CA GLN A 125 -4.45 29.11 -13.49
C GLN A 125 -5.61 29.16 -12.48
N GLY A 126 -6.08 27.99 -12.03
CA GLY A 126 -7.16 27.88 -11.04
C GLY A 126 -8.59 27.90 -11.59
N ALA A 127 -8.80 27.77 -12.90
CA ALA A 127 -10.14 27.51 -13.42
C ALA A 127 -10.54 26.05 -13.07
N ASP A 128 -11.52 25.87 -12.18
CA ASP A 128 -12.06 24.57 -11.71
C ASP A 128 -12.59 23.65 -12.83
N GLY A 129 -12.69 24.14 -14.06
CA GLY A 129 -13.11 23.38 -15.23
C GLY A 129 -11.95 23.06 -16.17
N ALA A 130 -11.89 21.80 -16.63
CA ALA A 130 -11.06 21.43 -17.79
C ALA A 130 -11.33 22.39 -18.96
N LEU A 131 -10.27 23.03 -19.47
CA LEU A 131 -10.30 23.93 -20.63
C LEU A 131 -11.08 23.26 -21.76
N ALA A 132 -12.07 23.96 -22.30
CA ALA A 132 -12.92 23.40 -23.33
C ALA A 132 -13.30 24.44 -24.37
N VAL A 133 -13.49 23.96 -25.59
CA VAL A 133 -13.75 24.74 -26.78
C VAL A 133 -15.10 24.33 -27.37
N TYR A 134 -15.86 25.31 -27.87
CA TYR A 134 -17.25 25.12 -28.31
C TYR A 134 -17.47 25.39 -29.80
N THR A 135 -16.54 26.05 -30.49
CA THR A 135 -16.69 26.36 -31.92
C THR A 135 -15.59 25.74 -32.76
N GLN A 136 -15.90 25.38 -34.01
CA GLN A 136 -14.91 24.82 -34.95
C GLN A 136 -13.75 25.80 -35.23
N ARG A 137 -14.05 27.10 -35.30
CA ARG A 137 -13.03 28.15 -35.52
C ARG A 137 -12.06 28.21 -34.35
N ASP A 138 -12.58 28.11 -33.12
CA ASP A 138 -11.74 28.08 -31.94
C ASP A 138 -10.88 26.81 -31.91
N VAL A 139 -11.41 25.65 -32.29
CA VAL A 139 -10.60 24.42 -32.39
C VAL A 139 -9.40 24.61 -33.32
N TYR A 140 -9.62 25.15 -34.53
CA TYR A 140 -8.52 25.49 -35.43
C TYR A 140 -7.59 26.57 -34.84
N SER A 141 -8.13 27.58 -34.16
CA SER A 141 -7.32 28.63 -33.52
C SER A 141 -6.43 28.08 -32.42
N HIS A 142 -6.90 27.12 -31.61
CA HIS A 142 -6.12 26.46 -30.58
C HIS A 142 -4.99 25.62 -31.19
N ILE A 143 -5.29 24.83 -32.23
CA ILE A 143 -4.28 24.02 -32.94
C ILE A 143 -3.21 24.92 -33.56
N ASN A 144 -3.62 25.96 -34.28
CA ASN A 144 -2.69 26.89 -34.92
C ASN A 144 -1.84 27.63 -33.89
N PHE A 145 -2.45 28.12 -32.80
CA PHE A 145 -1.72 28.77 -31.72
C PHE A 145 -0.65 27.85 -31.12
N THR A 146 -0.99 26.59 -30.80
CA THR A 146 -0.04 25.61 -30.28
C THR A 146 1.13 25.39 -31.23
N ILE A 147 0.87 25.23 -32.53
CA ILE A 147 1.93 25.00 -33.54
C ILE A 147 2.79 26.25 -33.71
N GLU A 148 2.20 27.44 -33.77
CA GLU A 148 2.94 28.71 -33.89
C GLU A 148 3.83 28.96 -32.67
N GLN A 149 3.33 28.70 -31.44
CA GLN A 149 4.13 28.77 -30.21
C GLN A 149 5.23 27.72 -30.18
N TYR A 150 4.96 26.51 -30.67
CA TYR A 150 5.99 25.50 -30.82
C TYR A 150 7.08 25.93 -31.80
N LEU A 151 6.75 26.56 -32.93
CA LEU A 151 7.74 27.04 -33.89
C LEU A 151 8.54 28.25 -33.38
N ALA A 152 7.90 29.10 -32.56
CA ALA A 152 8.52 30.28 -31.94
C ALA A 152 9.20 29.99 -30.58
N LEU A 153 9.27 28.73 -30.16
CA LEU A 153 9.77 28.33 -28.83
C LEU A 153 11.12 28.97 -28.45
N PRO A 154 12.16 29.00 -29.30
CA PRO A 154 13.49 29.48 -28.91
C PRO A 154 13.55 30.98 -28.63
N THR A 155 12.58 31.76 -29.12
CA THR A 155 12.50 33.21 -28.91
C THR A 155 11.41 33.60 -27.90
N ALA A 156 10.41 32.74 -27.69
CA ALA A 156 9.27 33.01 -26.82
C ALA A 156 9.49 32.56 -25.36
N THR A 157 10.29 31.52 -25.10
CA THR A 157 10.45 30.93 -23.76
C THR A 157 11.58 31.55 -22.95
N VAL A 158 11.39 31.62 -21.63
CA VAL A 158 12.43 32.02 -20.68
C VAL A 158 13.52 30.94 -20.55
N GLU A 159 13.10 29.68 -20.55
CA GLU A 159 13.98 28.51 -20.49
C GLU A 159 14.45 28.10 -21.89
N ARG A 160 15.63 27.48 -22.00
CA ARG A 160 16.16 27.02 -23.28
C ARG A 160 15.76 25.56 -23.55
N TYR A 161 14.66 25.39 -24.28
CA TYR A 161 14.24 24.07 -24.76
C TYR A 161 14.91 23.71 -26.10
N ALA A 162 15.29 22.44 -26.26
CA ALA A 162 15.79 21.91 -27.53
C ALA A 162 14.77 20.94 -28.15
N TYR A 163 14.61 21.01 -29.47
CA TYR A 163 13.74 20.10 -30.21
C TYR A 163 14.37 18.72 -30.37
N VAL A 164 13.53 17.68 -30.41
CA VAL A 164 13.94 16.33 -30.81
C VAL A 164 13.34 16.03 -32.19
N TYR A 165 14.22 15.79 -33.17
CA TYR A 165 13.82 15.45 -34.54
C TYR A 165 13.69 13.94 -34.73
N GLY A 166 12.92 13.51 -35.73
CA GLY A 166 12.83 12.10 -36.11
C GLY A 166 11.89 11.24 -35.27
N THR A 167 11.15 11.85 -34.32
CA THR A 167 10.21 11.15 -33.43
C THR A 167 8.76 11.22 -33.92
N GLY A 168 8.44 12.20 -34.77
CA GLY A 168 7.14 12.38 -35.39
C GLY A 168 6.99 11.65 -36.72
N VAL A 169 5.79 11.75 -37.29
CA VAL A 169 5.43 11.11 -38.56
C VAL A 169 6.28 11.65 -39.70
N ASN A 170 6.78 10.77 -40.56
CA ASN A 170 7.71 11.10 -41.66
C ASN A 170 9.03 11.75 -41.19
N GLY A 171 9.51 11.40 -39.98
CA GLY A 171 10.75 11.93 -39.43
C GLY A 171 10.64 13.37 -38.91
N SER A 172 9.42 13.87 -38.71
CA SER A 172 9.20 15.22 -38.19
C SER A 172 9.53 15.36 -36.70
N ALA A 173 9.59 16.59 -36.20
CA ALA A 173 9.77 16.89 -34.77
C ALA A 173 8.42 16.99 -34.04
N LEU A 174 7.38 17.50 -34.71
CA LEU A 174 6.01 17.56 -34.21
C LEU A 174 5.09 16.73 -35.10
N SER A 175 4.13 16.04 -34.49
CA SER A 175 3.08 15.28 -35.17
C SER A 175 1.70 15.82 -34.77
N LEU A 176 0.91 16.20 -35.77
CA LEU A 176 -0.50 16.58 -35.63
C LEU A 176 -1.32 15.43 -36.20
N CYS A 177 -2.08 14.74 -35.36
CA CYS A 177 -2.91 13.60 -35.77
C CYS A 177 -4.37 13.84 -35.45
N GLN A 178 -5.26 13.43 -36.35
CA GLN A 178 -6.70 13.32 -36.10
C GLN A 178 -7.09 11.84 -36.08
N GLN A 179 -7.92 11.47 -35.10
CA GLN A 179 -8.56 10.16 -35.08
C GLN A 179 -10.05 10.33 -35.39
N TYR A 180 -10.55 9.57 -36.36
CA TYR A 180 -11.93 9.68 -36.81
C TYR A 180 -12.50 8.33 -37.25
N TYR A 181 -13.81 8.18 -37.18
CA TYR A 181 -14.49 6.97 -37.63
C TYR A 181 -14.39 6.83 -39.17
N ARG A 182 -14.17 5.61 -39.65
CA ARG A 182 -13.99 5.32 -41.08
C ARG A 182 -15.16 5.86 -41.89
N GLU A 183 -16.37 5.49 -41.50
CA GLU A 183 -17.64 6.04 -41.98
C GLU A 183 -18.41 6.64 -40.82
N GLY A 184 -19.11 7.74 -41.07
CA GLY A 184 -19.77 8.51 -40.03
C GLY A 184 -20.64 9.59 -40.64
N THR A 185 -21.75 9.15 -41.24
CA THR A 185 -22.82 10.05 -41.67
C THR A 185 -23.82 10.13 -40.53
N ILE A 186 -24.02 11.34 -39.99
CA ILE A 186 -24.93 11.59 -38.88
C ILE A 186 -25.82 12.73 -39.32
N ASP A 187 -27.11 12.45 -39.52
CA ASP A 187 -28.11 13.45 -39.87
C ASP A 187 -29.20 13.50 -38.79
N PRO A 188 -29.04 14.38 -37.78
CA PRO A 188 -30.02 14.57 -36.73
C PRO A 188 -31.36 15.12 -37.24
N ALA A 189 -31.43 15.70 -38.44
CA ALA A 189 -32.69 16.23 -38.96
C ALA A 189 -33.62 15.11 -39.46
N ASN A 190 -33.03 14.01 -39.95
CA ASN A 190 -33.74 12.84 -40.44
C ASN A 190 -33.72 11.67 -39.43
N ASP A 191 -33.15 11.85 -38.24
CA ASP A 191 -32.94 10.81 -37.22
C ASP A 191 -32.19 9.57 -37.73
N THR A 192 -31.35 9.73 -38.76
CA THR A 192 -30.57 8.64 -39.39
C THR A 192 -29.08 8.77 -39.14
N PHE A 193 -28.40 7.65 -38.93
CA PHE A 193 -26.94 7.59 -38.85
C PHE A 193 -26.42 6.28 -39.47
N ASP A 194 -25.23 6.37 -40.08
CA ASP A 194 -24.45 5.22 -40.55
C ASP A 194 -22.99 5.44 -40.14
N ILE A 195 -22.50 4.59 -39.23
CA ILE A 195 -21.21 4.74 -38.56
C ILE A 195 -20.48 3.40 -38.57
N ASP A 196 -19.26 3.40 -39.12
CA ASP A 196 -18.30 2.33 -38.94
C ASP A 196 -17.38 2.68 -37.75
N PRO A 197 -17.45 1.94 -36.62
CA PRO A 197 -16.67 2.26 -35.42
C PRO A 197 -15.16 2.08 -35.58
N HIS A 198 -14.67 1.56 -36.71
CA HIS A 198 -13.24 1.48 -36.98
C HIS A 198 -12.61 2.88 -37.05
N VAL A 199 -11.65 3.12 -36.15
CA VAL A 199 -10.95 4.41 -36.04
C VAL A 199 -9.77 4.45 -37.01
N LEU A 200 -9.76 5.45 -37.88
CA LEU A 200 -8.63 5.78 -38.74
C LEU A 200 -7.85 6.95 -38.15
N THR A 201 -6.53 6.88 -38.29
CA THR A 201 -5.62 7.95 -37.86
C THR A 201 -4.98 8.59 -39.08
N ASP A 202 -5.07 9.90 -39.18
CA ASP A 202 -4.45 10.70 -40.23
C ASP A 202 -3.55 11.76 -39.59
N CYS A 203 -2.29 11.83 -40.02
CA CYS A 203 -1.26 12.61 -39.35
C CYS A 203 -0.44 13.45 -40.33
N VAL A 204 -0.07 14.65 -39.90
CA VAL A 204 0.85 15.56 -40.59
C VAL A 204 2.04 15.88 -39.69
N GLY A 205 3.24 15.78 -40.24
CA GLY A 205 4.48 16.15 -39.58
C GLY A 205 4.84 17.63 -39.78
N VAL A 206 5.31 18.29 -38.73
CA VAL A 206 5.80 19.68 -38.77
C VAL A 206 7.21 19.74 -38.21
N ASN A 207 8.10 20.45 -38.91
CA ASN A 207 9.48 20.67 -38.48
C ASN A 207 9.74 22.16 -38.22
N PRO A 208 10.42 22.50 -37.12
CA PRO A 208 10.93 23.86 -36.91
C PRO A 208 12.03 24.15 -37.94
N LEU A 209 12.13 25.41 -38.37
CA LEU A 209 13.19 25.85 -39.29
C LEU A 209 14.55 25.72 -38.59
N THR A 210 15.48 25.00 -39.21
CA THR A 210 16.84 24.78 -38.71
C THR A 210 17.61 26.08 -38.56
N VAL A 211 18.42 26.16 -37.49
CA VAL A 211 19.63 27.00 -37.46
C VAL A 211 20.83 26.05 -37.40
N PRO A 212 21.79 26.05 -38.35
CA PRO A 212 21.78 26.56 -39.73
C PRO A 212 21.40 25.47 -40.76
N PRO A 213 21.05 25.84 -42.00
CA PRO A 213 20.80 24.89 -43.08
C PRO A 213 22.09 24.15 -43.45
N ALA A 214 22.01 22.82 -43.54
CA ALA A 214 23.03 22.06 -44.26
C ALA A 214 23.03 22.51 -45.74
N PRO A 215 24.20 22.56 -46.40
CA PRO A 215 24.28 23.04 -47.77
C PRO A 215 23.44 22.13 -48.69
N GLU A 216 22.60 22.80 -49.45
CA GLU A 216 21.84 22.38 -50.64
C GLU A 216 22.13 20.96 -51.14
N SER A 217 21.14 20.08 -50.98
CA SER A 217 20.87 19.06 -52.00
C SER A 217 19.49 19.33 -52.55
N ASP A 218 19.48 19.71 -53.82
CA ASP A 218 18.32 20.00 -54.66
C ASP A 218 17.45 18.75 -54.86
N ASP A 219 16.64 18.37 -53.87
CA ASP A 219 15.38 17.63 -54.05
C ASP A 219 14.71 17.35 -52.69
N ALA A 220 14.13 18.37 -52.06
CA ALA A 220 13.14 18.18 -51.01
C ALA A 220 12.27 19.43 -50.90
N GLY A 221 11.08 19.38 -51.50
CA GLY A 221 10.07 20.42 -51.37
C GLY A 221 9.81 20.75 -49.89
N LEU A 222 9.95 22.03 -49.57
CA LEU A 222 9.66 22.66 -48.28
C LEU A 222 8.27 22.22 -47.72
N PRO A 223 8.16 21.47 -46.60
CA PRO A 223 6.87 21.08 -46.04
C PRO A 223 6.37 22.02 -44.92
N SER A 224 6.90 23.24 -44.81
CA SER A 224 6.58 24.15 -43.70
C SER A 224 5.14 24.70 -43.70
N SER A 225 4.38 24.54 -44.79
CA SER A 225 2.99 25.02 -44.93
C SER A 225 1.92 23.93 -44.94
N SER A 226 2.29 22.65 -44.86
CA SER A 226 1.36 21.51 -45.02
C SER A 226 0.26 21.48 -43.95
N TYR A 227 0.58 21.86 -42.70
CA TYR A 227 -0.39 21.82 -41.60
C TYR A 227 -1.55 22.83 -41.73
N LYS A 228 -1.37 23.93 -42.48
CA LYS A 228 -2.44 24.92 -42.72
C LYS A 228 -3.55 24.39 -43.62
N ASN A 229 -3.26 23.35 -44.42
CA ASN A 229 -4.23 22.67 -45.28
C ASN A 229 -4.88 21.46 -44.59
N PHE A 230 -4.61 21.24 -43.30
CA PHE A 230 -5.15 20.12 -42.54
C PHE A 230 -6.64 20.35 -42.22
N THR A 231 -7.51 19.53 -42.82
CA THR A 231 -8.96 19.65 -42.66
C THR A 231 -9.50 18.60 -41.68
N LEU A 232 -10.11 19.09 -40.61
CA LEU A 232 -10.72 18.26 -39.57
C LEU A 232 -12.11 17.79 -39.97
N LYS A 233 -12.37 16.49 -39.81
CA LYS A 233 -13.66 15.86 -40.11
C LYS A 233 -14.58 15.85 -38.88
N PHE A 234 -15.02 17.03 -38.42
CA PHE A 234 -15.75 17.20 -37.14
C PHE A 234 -16.93 16.25 -36.90
N GLN A 235 -17.71 15.90 -37.94
CA GLN A 235 -18.87 15.00 -37.82
C GLN A 235 -18.48 13.61 -37.29
N LYS A 236 -17.31 13.12 -37.68
CA LYS A 236 -16.82 11.78 -37.32
C LYS A 236 -15.51 11.80 -36.53
N LEU A 237 -15.15 12.97 -36.01
CA LEU A 237 -13.91 13.21 -35.26
C LEU A 237 -14.04 12.68 -33.83
N VAL A 238 -13.14 11.77 -33.47
CA VAL A 238 -13.03 11.23 -32.10
C VAL A 238 -12.16 12.15 -31.25
N ASN A 239 -10.95 12.45 -31.72
CA ASN A 239 -10.03 13.39 -31.06
C ASN A 239 -9.00 13.95 -32.04
N VAL A 240 -8.29 14.99 -31.62
CA VAL A 240 -7.07 15.49 -32.27
C VAL A 240 -5.95 15.47 -31.24
N THR A 241 -4.78 15.00 -31.65
CA THR A 241 -3.59 14.93 -30.80
C THR A 241 -2.42 15.67 -31.44
N ILE A 242 -1.80 16.57 -30.70
CA ILE A 242 -0.54 17.22 -31.06
C ILE A 242 0.54 16.64 -30.15
N GLN A 243 1.51 15.95 -30.73
CA GLN A 243 2.57 15.29 -29.99
C GLN A 243 3.95 15.74 -30.50
N PHE A 244 4.80 16.14 -29.56
CA PHE A 244 6.19 16.52 -29.81
C PHE A 244 7.05 16.27 -28.56
N GLN A 245 8.37 16.29 -28.74
CA GLN A 245 9.33 16.10 -27.66
C GLN A 245 10.25 17.31 -27.51
N LEU A 246 10.46 17.73 -26.27
CA LEU A 246 11.38 18.80 -25.90
C LEU A 246 12.42 18.29 -24.91
N LYS A 247 13.67 18.72 -25.10
CA LYS A 247 14.77 18.48 -24.16
C LYS A 247 15.01 19.72 -23.30
N ALA A 248 15.25 19.48 -22.02
CA ALA A 248 15.67 20.49 -21.05
C ALA A 248 16.71 19.89 -20.10
N ILE A 249 17.48 20.75 -19.45
CA ILE A 249 18.50 20.34 -18.47
C ILE A 249 18.07 20.86 -17.11
N ASN A 250 18.05 20.00 -16.09
CA ASN A 250 17.72 20.44 -14.74
C ASN A 250 18.97 20.97 -14.03
N ILE A 251 19.16 22.29 -14.06
CA ILE A 251 20.32 22.96 -13.46
C ILE A 251 20.20 23.05 -11.92
N GLN A 252 19.00 22.88 -11.35
CA GLN A 252 18.79 23.00 -9.89
C GLN A 252 19.55 21.94 -9.09
N THR A 253 19.87 20.79 -9.69
CA THR A 253 20.63 19.72 -9.03
C THR A 253 22.05 20.14 -8.65
N ILE A 254 22.62 21.17 -9.31
CA ILE A 254 23.95 21.71 -8.99
C ILE A 254 24.00 22.25 -7.56
N ILE A 255 22.89 22.79 -7.04
CA ILE A 255 22.79 23.31 -5.67
C ILE A 255 23.08 22.22 -4.64
N ASN A 256 22.76 20.97 -4.96
CA ASN A 256 22.97 19.82 -4.09
C ASN A 256 24.24 19.03 -4.45
N ASN A 257 25.15 19.63 -5.21
CA ASN A 257 26.35 18.99 -5.72
C ASN A 257 26.04 17.70 -6.51
N GLU A 258 24.94 17.66 -7.27
CA GLU A 258 24.59 16.56 -8.18
C GLU A 258 24.71 17.03 -9.64
N ILE A 259 25.20 16.16 -10.52
CA ILE A 259 25.35 16.47 -11.94
C ILE A 259 23.95 16.66 -12.56
N PRO A 260 23.73 17.72 -13.37
CA PRO A 260 22.47 17.94 -14.08
C PRO A 260 22.07 16.76 -14.96
N ASP A 261 20.84 16.30 -14.78
CA ASP A 261 20.22 15.30 -15.65
C ASP A 261 19.58 15.97 -16.89
N CYS A 262 19.59 15.24 -18.00
CA CYS A 262 18.93 15.61 -19.24
C CYS A 262 17.50 15.04 -19.26
N TYR A 263 16.51 15.93 -19.31
CA TYR A 263 15.11 15.58 -19.36
C TYR A 263 14.63 15.63 -20.79
N THR A 264 13.93 14.59 -21.23
CA THR A 264 13.13 14.61 -22.46
C THR A 264 11.65 14.56 -22.08
N PHE A 265 10.96 15.66 -22.34
CA PHE A 265 9.53 15.81 -22.13
C PHE A 265 8.78 15.41 -23.40
N THR A 266 7.94 14.39 -23.30
CA THR A 266 6.97 14.01 -24.33
C THR A 266 5.65 14.71 -24.01
N ILE A 267 5.35 15.76 -24.77
CA ILE A 267 4.16 16.58 -24.59
C ILE A 267 3.11 16.11 -25.57
N THR A 268 1.93 15.79 -25.05
CA THR A 268 0.77 15.39 -25.85
C THR A 268 -0.40 16.29 -25.48
N ILE A 269 -0.85 17.09 -26.44
CA ILE A 269 -2.04 17.92 -26.29
C ILE A 269 -3.20 17.19 -26.97
N VAL A 270 -4.24 16.90 -26.19
CA VAL A 270 -5.40 16.13 -26.63
C VAL A 270 -6.63 17.04 -26.65
N LEU A 271 -7.24 17.18 -27.82
CA LEU A 271 -8.56 17.75 -28.02
C LEU A 271 -9.56 16.60 -28.12
N ASP A 272 -10.23 16.30 -27.02
CA ASP A 272 -11.13 15.16 -26.89
C ASP A 272 -12.58 15.53 -27.27
N ASN A 273 -13.10 14.86 -28.30
CA ASN A 273 -14.47 14.98 -28.78
C ASN A 273 -15.27 13.66 -28.66
N LYS A 274 -14.80 12.68 -27.88
CA LYS A 274 -15.46 11.37 -27.74
C LYS A 274 -16.95 11.43 -27.36
N ALA A 275 -17.34 12.45 -26.60
CA ALA A 275 -18.73 12.63 -26.16
C ALA A 275 -19.65 13.23 -27.24
N HIS A 276 -19.11 13.77 -28.34
CA HIS A 276 -19.86 14.46 -29.41
C HIS A 276 -20.92 15.46 -28.91
N SER A 277 -20.62 16.16 -27.80
CA SER A 277 -21.57 17.03 -27.08
C SER A 277 -21.53 18.51 -27.53
N GLY A 278 -20.75 18.82 -28.57
CA GLY A 278 -20.44 20.21 -28.96
C GLY A 278 -19.41 20.90 -28.04
N ARG A 279 -18.95 20.22 -26.99
CA ARG A 279 -17.86 20.66 -26.09
C ARG A 279 -16.63 19.77 -26.30
N VAL A 280 -15.58 20.33 -26.88
CA VAL A 280 -14.29 19.66 -27.05
C VAL A 280 -13.40 19.98 -25.86
N LYS A 281 -12.97 18.97 -25.11
CA LYS A 281 -12.09 19.18 -23.94
C LYS A 281 -10.64 19.22 -24.39
N VAL A 282 -9.89 20.22 -23.95
CA VAL A 282 -8.46 20.38 -24.26
C VAL A 282 -7.66 20.06 -23.02
N SER A 283 -6.70 19.14 -23.16
CA SER A 283 -5.82 18.72 -22.07
C SER A 283 -4.39 18.60 -22.56
N LEU A 284 -3.43 18.89 -21.68
CA LEU A 284 -2.00 18.70 -21.92
C LEU A 284 -1.48 17.65 -20.97
N ILE A 285 -0.93 16.57 -21.55
CA ILE A 285 -0.31 15.46 -20.84
C ILE A 285 1.19 15.58 -21.07
N ASN A 286 1.98 15.56 -19.99
CA ASN A 286 3.44 15.60 -20.04
C ASN A 286 4.01 14.34 -19.41
N GLN A 287 4.82 13.61 -20.18
CA GLN A 287 5.62 12.48 -19.69
C GLN A 287 7.09 12.83 -19.77
N ALA A 288 7.82 12.69 -18.67
CA ALA A 288 9.24 13.01 -18.60
C ALA A 288 10.06 11.72 -18.55
N SER A 289 11.04 11.59 -19.43
CA SER A 289 12.09 10.57 -19.35
C SER A 289 13.41 11.22 -18.98
N ILE A 290 14.12 10.62 -18.03
CA ILE A 290 15.36 11.13 -17.45
C ILE A 290 16.52 10.31 -18.00
N GLN A 291 17.55 10.99 -18.48
CA GLN A 291 18.77 10.38 -19.02
C GLN A 291 20.00 11.18 -18.56
N GLU A 292 21.15 10.53 -18.48
CA GLU A 292 22.44 11.21 -18.31
C GLU A 292 22.76 12.05 -19.55
N CYS A 293 23.26 13.26 -19.31
CA CYS A 293 23.78 14.10 -20.39
C CYS A 293 25.12 13.54 -20.89
N THR A 294 25.39 13.65 -22.20
CA THR A 294 26.68 13.27 -22.78
C THR A 294 27.76 14.28 -22.36
N ASP A 295 28.85 13.81 -21.76
CA ASP A 295 30.03 14.59 -21.33
C ASP A 295 29.73 15.81 -20.43
N PRO A 296 29.16 15.61 -19.22
CA PRO A 296 28.92 16.71 -18.29
C PRO A 296 30.24 17.23 -17.72
N SER A 297 30.48 18.54 -17.79
CA SER A 297 31.64 19.19 -17.16
C SER A 297 31.19 20.22 -16.13
N VAL A 298 31.48 19.95 -14.86
CA VAL A 298 31.24 20.87 -13.74
C VAL A 298 32.54 21.03 -12.96
N SER A 299 33.06 22.25 -12.88
CA SER A 299 34.32 22.54 -12.18
C SER A 299 34.17 22.38 -10.66
N GLY A 300 35.06 21.61 -10.03
CA GLY A 300 35.11 21.45 -8.56
C GLY A 300 34.21 20.34 -7.99
N HIS A 301 33.71 19.43 -8.83
CA HIS A 301 32.88 18.32 -8.39
C HIS A 301 33.71 17.17 -7.80
N ALA A 302 33.33 16.70 -6.61
CA ALA A 302 33.80 15.45 -6.03
C ALA A 302 32.69 14.41 -6.17
N GLU A 303 32.99 13.24 -6.74
CA GLU A 303 32.02 12.18 -6.96
C GLU A 303 31.40 11.72 -5.62
N ASN A 304 30.08 11.86 -5.49
CA ASN A 304 29.35 11.51 -4.27
C ASN A 304 29.01 10.01 -4.22
N TYR A 305 30.00 9.15 -3.99
CA TYR A 305 29.80 7.72 -3.69
C TYR A 305 29.04 7.45 -2.38
N MET A 306 28.75 8.49 -1.60
CA MET A 306 28.13 8.39 -0.28
C MET A 306 26.70 7.79 -0.33
N GLN A 307 25.89 8.14 -1.33
CA GLN A 307 24.51 7.63 -1.45
C GLN A 307 24.48 6.15 -1.83
N LEU A 308 25.26 5.76 -2.84
CA LEU A 308 25.42 4.36 -3.26
C LEU A 308 25.95 3.49 -2.11
N THR A 309 26.95 3.99 -1.37
CA THR A 309 27.52 3.29 -0.21
C THR A 309 26.48 3.11 0.89
N LEU A 310 25.65 4.14 1.12
CA LEU A 310 24.56 4.07 2.09
C LEU A 310 23.50 3.05 1.69
N ASP A 311 23.11 2.98 0.42
CA ASP A 311 22.13 2.00 -0.06
C ASP A 311 22.65 0.55 0.04
N MET A 312 23.93 0.32 -0.25
CA MET A 312 24.58 -0.97 -0.06
C MET A 312 24.61 -1.37 1.42
N LEU A 313 24.91 -0.41 2.30
CA LEU A 313 24.87 -0.61 3.75
C LEU A 313 23.45 -0.94 4.24
N VAL A 314 22.42 -0.23 3.75
CA VAL A 314 21.01 -0.52 4.07
C VAL A 314 20.66 -1.95 3.68
N SER A 315 20.97 -2.34 2.44
CA SER A 315 20.66 -3.66 1.92
C SER A 315 21.32 -4.76 2.76
N LEU A 316 22.59 -4.57 3.14
CA LEU A 316 23.32 -5.50 4.02
C LEU A 316 22.68 -5.62 5.41
N VAL A 317 22.36 -4.50 6.06
CA VAL A 317 21.73 -4.48 7.39
C VAL A 317 20.34 -5.13 7.35
N CYS A 318 19.56 -4.87 6.29
CA CYS A 318 18.24 -5.48 6.10
C CYS A 318 18.35 -6.98 5.83
N LEU A 319 19.35 -7.43 5.06
CA LEU A 319 19.59 -8.86 4.82
C LEU A 319 19.96 -9.58 6.12
N MET A 320 20.83 -8.99 6.94
CA MET A 320 21.19 -9.53 8.26
C MET A 320 19.96 -9.57 9.19
N SER A 321 19.14 -8.52 9.18
CA SER A 321 17.87 -8.48 9.90
C SER A 321 16.93 -9.61 9.45
N LEU A 322 16.76 -9.79 8.14
CA LEU A 322 15.91 -10.82 7.53
C LEU A 322 16.35 -12.22 7.95
N LEU A 323 17.65 -12.51 7.90
CA LEU A 323 18.21 -13.81 8.31
C LEU A 323 18.01 -14.08 9.81
N LEU A 324 18.24 -13.08 10.67
CA LEU A 324 18.05 -13.21 12.13
C LEU A 324 16.58 -13.31 12.54
N CYS A 325 15.69 -12.63 11.83
CA CYS A 325 14.25 -12.73 12.03
C CYS A 325 13.71 -14.06 11.50
N GLY A 326 14.12 -14.49 10.31
CA GLY A 326 13.79 -15.79 9.74
C GLY A 326 14.24 -16.96 10.62
N ARG A 327 15.48 -16.91 11.13
CA ARG A 327 15.97 -17.89 12.13
C ARG A 327 15.13 -17.93 13.40
N SER A 328 14.62 -16.78 13.85
CA SER A 328 13.77 -16.70 15.04
C SER A 328 12.40 -17.34 14.82
N ILE A 329 11.80 -17.15 13.64
CA ILE A 329 10.55 -17.81 13.27
C ILE A 329 10.77 -19.32 13.12
N LEU A 330 11.85 -19.74 12.45
CA LEU A 330 12.18 -21.15 12.30
C LEU A 330 12.36 -21.86 13.65
N ARG A 331 13.05 -21.22 14.60
CA ARG A 331 13.16 -21.72 15.98
C ARG A 331 11.80 -21.81 16.68
N GLY A 332 10.93 -20.82 16.49
CA GLY A 332 9.55 -20.85 17.02
C GLY A 332 8.74 -22.01 16.47
N VAL A 333 8.78 -22.24 15.15
CA VAL A 333 8.08 -23.36 14.48
C VAL A 333 8.66 -24.72 14.91
N LEU A 334 9.98 -24.82 15.07
CA LEU A 334 10.62 -26.06 15.54
C LEU A 334 10.22 -26.38 16.99
N LEU A 335 10.24 -25.37 17.87
CA LEU A 335 9.82 -25.51 19.27
C LEU A 335 8.32 -25.83 19.39
N GLN A 336 7.49 -25.23 18.54
CA GLN A 336 6.06 -25.53 18.44
C GLN A 336 5.85 -27.01 18.08
N ARG A 337 6.57 -27.53 17.08
CA ARG A 337 6.48 -28.95 16.68
C ARG A 337 6.95 -29.88 17.81
N GLU A 338 8.01 -29.52 18.53
CA GLU A 338 8.51 -30.27 19.69
C GLU A 338 7.47 -30.31 20.82
N TYR A 339 6.87 -29.15 21.15
CA TYR A 339 5.83 -29.05 22.18
C TYR A 339 4.56 -29.82 21.81
N VAL A 340 4.08 -29.70 20.56
CA VAL A 340 2.89 -30.44 20.09
C VAL A 340 3.14 -31.95 20.15
N ARG A 341 4.31 -32.42 19.70
CA ARG A 341 4.68 -33.84 19.76
C ARG A 341 4.76 -34.34 21.20
N PHE A 342 5.39 -33.58 22.10
CA PHE A 342 5.47 -33.91 23.51
C PHE A 342 4.09 -33.98 24.16
N SER A 343 3.24 -32.98 23.92
CA SER A 343 1.89 -32.92 24.48
C SER A 343 1.02 -34.09 24.02
N GLN A 344 1.05 -34.41 22.72
CA GLN A 344 0.30 -35.54 22.17
C GLN A 344 0.80 -36.90 22.67
N THR A 345 2.12 -37.08 22.76
CA THR A 345 2.72 -38.40 23.05
C THR A 345 2.75 -38.70 24.55
N ARG A 346 2.98 -37.68 25.40
CA ARG A 346 3.25 -37.85 26.84
C ARG A 346 2.11 -37.36 27.73
N LEU A 347 1.41 -36.29 27.34
CA LEU A 347 0.28 -35.74 28.10
C LEU A 347 -1.08 -36.21 27.58
N GLY A 348 -1.15 -36.81 26.39
CA GLY A 348 -2.40 -37.28 25.77
C GLY A 348 -3.39 -36.15 25.46
N GLN A 349 -2.93 -34.89 25.47
CA GLN A 349 -3.77 -33.70 25.25
C GLN A 349 -3.51 -33.10 23.87
N GLY A 350 -4.58 -32.74 23.17
CA GLY A 350 -4.50 -31.99 21.92
C GLY A 350 -4.26 -30.51 22.18
N VAL A 351 -3.19 -29.94 21.62
CA VAL A 351 -2.89 -28.50 21.75
C VAL A 351 -3.82 -27.68 20.84
N SER A 352 -4.47 -26.65 21.42
CA SER A 352 -5.35 -25.70 20.73
C SER A 352 -4.61 -24.90 19.65
N TRP A 353 -5.35 -24.43 18.64
CA TRP A 353 -4.81 -23.52 17.62
C TRP A 353 -4.39 -22.16 18.18
N ALA A 354 -5.01 -21.70 19.27
CA ALA A 354 -4.65 -20.47 19.95
C ALA A 354 -3.21 -20.55 20.50
N ASP A 355 -2.90 -21.59 21.29
CA ASP A 355 -1.56 -21.81 21.84
C ASP A 355 -0.51 -22.03 20.74
N ARG A 356 -0.91 -22.68 19.63
CA ARG A 356 -0.04 -22.86 18.46
C ARG A 356 0.33 -21.52 17.82
N SER A 357 -0.62 -20.59 17.70
CA SER A 357 -0.39 -19.29 17.05
C SER A 357 0.56 -18.40 17.87
N GLU A 358 0.61 -18.61 19.19
CA GLU A 358 1.46 -17.82 20.10
C GLU A 358 2.96 -18.03 19.89
N PHE A 359 3.37 -19.21 19.39
CA PHE A 359 4.77 -19.47 19.00
C PHE A 359 5.22 -18.63 17.79
N ILE A 360 4.27 -18.18 16.95
CA ILE A 360 4.54 -17.38 15.76
C ILE A 360 4.35 -15.91 16.12
N ASN A 361 5.46 -15.23 16.43
CA ASN A 361 5.42 -13.82 16.79
C ASN A 361 5.17 -12.93 15.54
N GLY A 362 3.97 -12.35 15.45
CA GLY A 362 3.54 -11.48 14.35
C GLY A 362 4.46 -10.28 14.10
N TRP A 363 5.13 -9.75 15.13
CA TRP A 363 6.11 -8.67 14.95
C TRP A 363 7.32 -9.09 14.10
N TYR A 364 7.73 -10.36 14.15
CA TYR A 364 8.81 -10.83 13.27
C TYR A 364 8.35 -10.97 11.82
N ILE A 365 7.09 -11.33 11.57
CA ILE A 365 6.51 -11.36 10.22
C ILE A 365 6.48 -9.94 9.64
N LEU A 366 6.00 -8.97 10.42
CA LEU A 366 5.98 -7.56 10.02
C LEU A 366 7.38 -7.03 9.67
N LEU A 367 8.39 -7.37 10.49
CA LEU A 367 9.78 -7.01 10.20
C LEU A 367 10.34 -7.68 8.94
N ILE A 368 10.01 -8.96 8.69
CA ILE A 368 10.42 -9.67 7.48
C ILE A 368 9.82 -9.04 6.22
N VAL A 369 8.52 -8.72 6.25
CA VAL A 369 7.85 -8.04 5.12
C VAL A 369 8.50 -6.69 4.86
N SER A 370 8.74 -5.91 5.91
CA SER A 370 9.45 -4.63 5.81
C SER A 370 10.87 -4.79 5.24
N ASP A 371 11.64 -5.79 5.67
CA ASP A 371 12.99 -6.05 5.16
C ASP A 371 12.98 -6.40 3.66
N VAL A 372 12.01 -7.21 3.20
CA VAL A 372 11.86 -7.56 1.78
C VAL A 372 11.52 -6.33 0.93
N LEU A 373 10.62 -5.47 1.42
CA LEU A 373 10.25 -4.23 0.73
C LEU A 373 11.45 -3.27 0.67
N THR A 374 12.20 -3.11 1.75
CA THR A 374 13.40 -2.25 1.77
C THR A 374 14.50 -2.77 0.85
N ILE A 375 14.78 -4.07 0.85
CA ILE A 375 15.80 -4.65 -0.05
C ILE A 375 15.40 -4.41 -1.51
N THR A 376 14.14 -4.71 -1.87
CA THR A 376 13.63 -4.52 -3.22
C THR A 376 13.67 -3.04 -3.62
N GLY A 377 13.24 -2.13 -2.73
CA GLY A 377 13.30 -0.69 -2.93
C GLY A 377 14.73 -0.17 -3.12
N SER A 378 15.69 -0.63 -2.30
CA SER A 378 17.11 -0.26 -2.43
C SER A 378 17.73 -0.72 -3.74
N PHE A 379 17.39 -1.93 -4.23
CA PHE A 379 17.85 -2.39 -5.56
C PHE A 379 17.30 -1.51 -6.69
N ILE A 380 16.03 -1.13 -6.63
CA ILE A 380 15.44 -0.23 -7.62
C ILE A 380 16.08 1.16 -7.51
N LYS A 381 16.33 1.67 -6.30
CA LYS A 381 17.02 2.94 -6.07
C LYS A 381 18.42 2.95 -6.67
N MET A 382 19.21 1.89 -6.47
CA MET A 382 20.51 1.74 -7.13
C MET A 382 20.38 1.72 -8.67
N GLY A 383 19.31 1.10 -9.20
CA GLY A 383 18.99 1.13 -10.63
C GLY A 383 18.65 2.53 -11.17
N ILE A 384 18.06 3.38 -10.33
CA ILE A 384 17.76 4.78 -10.63
C ILE A 384 19.03 5.64 -10.56
N GLU A 385 19.87 5.44 -9.54
CA GLU A 385 21.15 6.14 -9.41
C GLU A 385 22.11 5.78 -10.55
N SER A 386 22.09 4.53 -11.01
CA SER A 386 22.80 4.06 -12.22
C SER A 386 22.09 4.36 -13.55
N LYS A 387 20.98 5.11 -13.50
CA LYS A 387 20.19 5.61 -14.65
C LYS A 387 19.69 4.54 -15.63
N ASN A 388 19.67 3.28 -15.22
CA ASN A 388 19.09 2.18 -16.01
C ASN A 388 17.56 2.10 -15.86
N LEU A 389 17.03 2.62 -14.73
CA LEU A 389 15.61 2.64 -14.42
C LEU A 389 15.13 4.07 -14.12
N SER A 390 13.89 4.40 -14.49
CA SER A 390 13.25 5.71 -14.23
C SER A 390 11.95 5.59 -13.42
N SER A 391 11.74 4.48 -12.71
CA SER A 391 10.52 4.20 -11.94
C SER A 391 10.57 4.73 -10.50
N TYR A 392 10.59 6.05 -10.34
CA TYR A 392 10.62 6.71 -9.03
C TYR A 392 9.38 6.40 -8.17
N ASP A 393 8.20 6.31 -8.77
CA ASP A 393 6.93 6.05 -8.05
C ASP A 393 6.94 4.71 -7.33
N VAL A 394 7.39 3.65 -8.02
CA VAL A 394 7.47 2.30 -7.44
C VAL A 394 8.49 2.25 -6.30
N CYS A 395 9.65 2.89 -6.50
CA CYS A 395 10.68 2.99 -5.48
C CYS A 395 10.16 3.73 -4.23
N GLY A 396 9.48 4.86 -4.44
CA GLY A 396 8.89 5.67 -3.37
C GLY A 396 7.83 4.92 -2.58
N ILE A 397 6.96 4.16 -3.24
CA ILE A 397 5.95 3.33 -2.56
C ILE A 397 6.64 2.22 -1.74
N LEU A 398 7.62 1.52 -2.30
CA LEU A 398 8.30 0.42 -1.61
C LEU A 398 9.08 0.92 -0.37
N LEU A 399 9.93 1.94 -0.53
CA LEU A 399 10.72 2.50 0.57
C LEU A 399 9.84 3.23 1.61
N GLY A 400 8.78 3.91 1.16
CA GLY A 400 7.83 4.59 2.05
C GLY A 400 7.02 3.61 2.89
N THR A 401 6.44 2.58 2.27
CA THR A 401 5.71 1.53 2.99
C THR A 401 6.61 0.68 3.88
N SER A 402 7.83 0.38 3.45
CA SER A 402 8.78 -0.35 4.28
C SER A 402 9.15 0.44 5.53
N THR A 403 9.41 1.73 5.40
CA THR A 403 9.74 2.64 6.52
C THR A 403 8.56 2.77 7.48
N LEU A 404 7.33 2.91 6.97
CA LEU A 404 6.12 2.90 7.80
C LEU A 404 6.05 1.62 8.66
N LEU A 405 6.27 0.46 8.06
CA LEU A 405 6.29 -0.82 8.80
C LEU A 405 7.45 -0.89 9.79
N VAL A 406 8.65 -0.39 9.45
CA VAL A 406 9.78 -0.32 10.40
C VAL A 406 9.41 0.51 11.64
N TRP A 407 8.78 1.67 11.44
CA TRP A 407 8.35 2.55 12.53
C TRP A 407 7.21 1.94 13.37
N VAL A 408 6.23 1.28 12.75
CA VAL A 408 5.24 0.48 13.48
C VAL A 408 5.93 -0.64 14.28
N GLY A 409 7.00 -1.23 13.74
CA GLY A 409 7.85 -2.20 14.44
C GLY A 409 8.48 -1.68 15.74
N VAL A 410 8.61 -0.36 15.92
CA VAL A 410 9.09 0.24 17.18
C VAL A 410 8.12 -0.02 18.34
N LEU A 411 6.82 -0.14 18.07
CA LEU A 411 5.80 -0.43 19.09
C LEU A 411 6.09 -1.74 19.85
N ARG A 412 6.72 -2.72 19.18
CA ARG A 412 7.21 -3.95 19.80
C ARG A 412 8.23 -3.69 20.92
N TYR A 413 9.09 -2.69 20.76
CA TYR A 413 10.10 -2.37 21.78
C TYR A 413 9.48 -1.58 22.92
N LEU A 414 8.44 -0.78 22.63
CA LEU A 414 7.63 -0.12 23.66
C LEU A 414 6.83 -1.12 24.51
N SER A 415 6.46 -2.28 23.96
CA SER A 415 5.74 -3.32 24.70
C SER A 415 6.56 -3.95 25.83
N PHE A 416 7.87 -3.70 25.94
CA PHE A 416 8.66 -4.10 27.11
C PHE A 416 8.29 -3.30 28.37
N PHE A 417 7.71 -2.12 28.21
CA PHE A 417 7.22 -1.34 29.31
C PHE A 417 5.76 -1.72 29.61
N GLN A 418 5.49 -2.20 30.83
CA GLN A 418 4.17 -2.70 31.22
C GLN A 418 3.02 -1.71 30.94
N LYS A 419 3.25 -0.40 31.10
CA LYS A 419 2.23 0.64 30.82
C LYS A 419 1.84 0.74 29.34
N TYR A 420 2.81 0.65 28.42
CA TYR A 420 2.55 0.75 26.97
C TYR A 420 2.05 -0.57 26.38
N ASN A 421 2.37 -1.70 27.03
CA ASN A 421 1.88 -3.01 26.64
C ASN A 421 0.35 -3.09 26.71
N ILE A 422 -0.28 -2.47 27.72
CA ILE A 422 -1.75 -2.47 27.88
C ILE A 422 -2.43 -1.92 26.62
N LEU A 423 -1.97 -0.78 26.08
CA LEU A 423 -2.59 -0.16 24.90
C LEU A 423 -2.49 -1.05 23.65
N ILE A 424 -1.33 -1.67 23.43
CA ILE A 424 -1.11 -2.56 22.27
C ILE A 424 -1.97 -3.82 22.39
N VAL A 425 -2.02 -4.42 23.58
CA VAL A 425 -2.85 -5.59 23.86
C VAL A 425 -4.32 -5.27 23.70
N THR A 426 -4.78 -4.10 24.17
CA THR A 426 -6.15 -3.61 23.94
C THR A 426 -6.48 -3.53 22.45
N LEU A 427 -5.59 -2.97 21.62
CA LEU A 427 -5.83 -2.88 20.18
C LEU A 427 -5.93 -4.27 19.53
N GLN A 428 -5.05 -5.20 19.91
CA GLN A 428 -5.07 -6.58 19.43
C GLN A 428 -6.32 -7.35 19.87
N ALA A 429 -6.78 -7.13 21.11
CA ALA A 429 -7.98 -7.74 21.66
C ALA A 429 -9.26 -7.17 21.02
N ALA A 430 -9.29 -5.87 20.73
CA ALA A 430 -10.41 -5.21 20.06
C ALA A 430 -10.52 -5.60 18.57
N PHE A 431 -9.39 -5.87 17.91
CA PHE A 431 -9.30 -6.04 16.45
C PHE A 431 -10.30 -7.06 15.85
N PRO A 432 -10.48 -8.29 16.39
CA PRO A 432 -11.44 -9.25 15.85
C PRO A 432 -12.89 -8.78 15.95
N SER A 433 -13.25 -8.16 17.09
CA SER A 433 -14.59 -7.61 17.32
C SER A 433 -14.86 -6.43 16.39
N VAL A 434 -13.88 -5.54 16.24
CA VAL A 434 -13.92 -4.41 15.32
C VAL A 434 -14.08 -4.87 13.87
N ILE A 435 -13.34 -5.88 13.40
CA ILE A 435 -13.50 -6.39 12.03
C ILE A 435 -14.91 -6.91 11.79
N ARG A 436 -15.47 -7.70 12.71
CA ARG A 436 -16.85 -8.22 12.56
C ARG A 436 -17.86 -7.09 12.46
N PHE A 437 -17.73 -6.08 13.32
CA PHE A 437 -18.56 -4.89 13.27
C PHE A 437 -18.38 -4.11 11.95
N CYS A 438 -17.14 -3.89 11.52
CA CYS A 438 -16.82 -3.25 10.24
C CYS A 438 -17.41 -4.00 9.04
N CYS A 439 -17.42 -5.34 9.04
CA CYS A 439 -18.07 -6.11 7.97
C CYS A 439 -19.58 -5.83 7.89
N CYS A 440 -20.28 -5.77 9.04
CA CYS A 440 -21.71 -5.43 9.07
C CYS A 440 -21.96 -4.00 8.58
N VAL A 441 -21.14 -3.05 9.02
CA VAL A 441 -21.22 -1.64 8.63
C VAL A 441 -20.91 -1.46 7.14
N ALA A 442 -19.94 -2.20 6.61
CA ALA A 442 -19.54 -2.13 5.20
C ALA A 442 -20.68 -2.52 4.25
N VAL A 443 -21.53 -3.48 4.62
CA VAL A 443 -22.72 -3.85 3.83
C VAL A 443 -23.69 -2.66 3.71
N ILE A 444 -23.96 -1.98 4.82
CA ILE A 444 -24.83 -0.79 4.83
C ILE A 444 -24.17 0.34 4.03
N TYR A 445 -22.88 0.58 4.25
CA TYR A 445 -22.09 1.60 3.57
C TYR A 445 -22.10 1.41 2.05
N LEU A 446 -21.89 0.19 1.56
CA LEU A 446 -21.97 -0.13 0.13
C LEU A 446 -23.38 0.11 -0.42
N GLY A 447 -24.43 -0.19 0.35
CA GLY A 447 -25.82 0.14 -0.01
C GLY A 447 -26.01 1.64 -0.25
N TYR A 448 -25.48 2.48 0.65
CA TYR A 448 -25.45 3.93 0.45
C TYR A 448 -24.60 4.30 -0.78
N CYS A 449 -23.38 3.77 -0.93
CA CYS A 449 -22.53 4.06 -2.09
C CYS A 449 -23.23 3.79 -3.43
N PHE A 450 -23.84 2.62 -3.61
CA PHE A 450 -24.53 2.28 -4.86
C PHE A 450 -25.75 3.18 -5.09
N CYS A 451 -26.52 3.44 -4.03
CA CYS A 451 -27.69 4.31 -4.11
C CYS A 451 -27.32 5.77 -4.44
N GLY A 452 -26.31 6.33 -3.75
CA GLY A 452 -25.80 7.67 -4.01
C GLY A 452 -25.19 7.79 -5.40
N TRP A 453 -24.44 6.78 -5.85
CA TRP A 453 -23.83 6.80 -7.18
C TRP A 453 -24.87 6.92 -8.30
N ILE A 454 -25.91 6.08 -8.28
CA ILE A 454 -26.89 6.06 -9.37
C ILE A 454 -27.88 7.23 -9.31
N VAL A 455 -28.31 7.63 -8.10
CA VAL A 455 -29.33 8.68 -7.95
C VAL A 455 -28.73 10.08 -8.00
N LEU A 456 -27.61 10.31 -7.30
CA LEU A 456 -26.99 11.64 -7.19
C LEU A 456 -25.89 11.87 -8.23
N GLY A 457 -25.30 10.81 -8.81
CA GLY A 457 -24.18 10.94 -9.74
C GLY A 457 -24.41 11.81 -10.99
N PRO A 458 -25.61 11.81 -11.62
CA PRO A 458 -25.89 12.72 -12.73
C PRO A 458 -25.94 14.20 -12.34
N TYR A 459 -26.26 14.50 -11.07
CA TYR A 459 -26.54 15.85 -10.59
C TYR A 459 -25.40 16.44 -9.75
N HIS A 460 -24.58 15.61 -9.10
CA HIS A 460 -23.53 16.05 -8.17
C HIS A 460 -22.15 15.57 -8.60
N VAL A 461 -21.17 16.48 -8.65
CA VAL A 461 -19.79 16.17 -9.09
C VAL A 461 -19.09 15.13 -8.22
N LYS A 462 -19.34 15.12 -6.90
CA LYS A 462 -18.74 14.19 -5.95
C LYS A 462 -19.30 12.76 -6.06
N PHE A 463 -20.43 12.59 -6.74
CA PHE A 463 -21.11 11.30 -6.88
C PHE A 463 -20.95 10.67 -8.28
N ARG A 464 -20.08 11.20 -9.15
CA ARG A 464 -19.96 10.75 -10.56
C ARG A 464 -19.39 9.35 -10.73
N SER A 465 -18.50 8.93 -9.84
CA SER A 465 -17.87 7.59 -9.86
C SER A 465 -17.95 6.94 -8.49
N LEU A 466 -17.98 5.62 -8.45
CA LEU A 466 -18.07 4.87 -7.19
C LEU A 466 -16.91 5.19 -6.23
N SER A 467 -15.69 5.45 -6.74
CA SER A 467 -14.54 5.86 -5.91
C SER A 467 -14.80 7.20 -5.24
N MET A 468 -15.22 8.21 -6.01
CA MET A 468 -15.52 9.54 -5.49
C MET A 468 -16.69 9.52 -4.51
N VAL A 469 -17.70 8.66 -4.74
CA VAL A 469 -18.80 8.46 -3.79
C VAL A 469 -18.26 7.91 -2.47
N SER A 470 -17.36 6.92 -2.52
CA SER A 470 -16.75 6.38 -1.31
C SER A 470 -15.86 7.41 -0.61
N GLU A 471 -15.10 8.20 -1.34
CA GLU A 471 -14.30 9.29 -0.76
C GLU A 471 -15.21 10.33 -0.08
N CYS A 472 -16.28 10.75 -0.75
CA CYS A 472 -17.25 11.71 -0.24
C CYS A 472 -17.96 11.19 1.02
N LEU A 473 -18.49 9.96 0.99
CA LEU A 473 -19.17 9.38 2.13
C LEU A 473 -18.22 9.15 3.31
N PHE A 474 -16.97 8.73 3.06
CA PHE A 474 -15.96 8.60 4.11
C PHE A 474 -15.59 9.96 4.73
N SER A 475 -15.42 11.01 3.92
CA SER A 475 -15.22 12.38 4.40
C SER A 475 -16.41 12.86 5.25
N LEU A 476 -17.65 12.58 4.82
CA LEU A 476 -18.86 12.93 5.57
C LEU A 476 -18.96 12.24 6.93
N ILE A 477 -18.54 10.96 7.05
CA ILE A 477 -18.49 10.26 8.35
C ILE A 477 -17.55 10.99 9.33
N ASN A 478 -16.49 11.61 8.82
CA ASN A 478 -15.52 12.37 9.61
C ASN A 478 -15.92 13.86 9.78
N GLY A 479 -17.07 14.28 9.25
CA GLY A 479 -17.58 15.66 9.35
C GLY A 479 -16.95 16.66 8.39
N ASP A 480 -16.28 16.19 7.34
CA ASP A 480 -15.66 17.05 6.33
C ASP A 480 -16.64 17.37 5.18
N ASP A 481 -16.57 18.59 4.67
CA ASP A 481 -17.30 19.07 3.48
C ASP A 481 -18.85 18.92 3.50
N MET A 482 -19.46 18.80 4.68
CA MET A 482 -20.91 18.55 4.82
C MET A 482 -21.77 19.59 4.10
N PHE A 483 -21.60 20.88 4.38
CA PHE A 483 -22.45 21.92 3.79
C PHE A 483 -22.32 22.01 2.26
N VAL A 484 -21.11 21.82 1.73
CA VAL A 484 -20.85 21.86 0.28
C VAL A 484 -21.68 20.79 -0.44
N THR A 485 -21.77 19.58 0.13
CA THR A 485 -22.59 18.50 -0.45
C THR A 485 -24.08 18.81 -0.49
N PHE A 486 -24.59 19.59 0.47
CA PHE A 486 -25.99 20.02 0.47
C PHE A 486 -26.24 21.19 -0.49
N ALA A 487 -25.32 22.16 -0.52
CA ALA A 487 -25.46 23.37 -1.33
C ALA A 487 -25.42 23.05 -2.83
N GLU A 488 -24.57 22.12 -3.26
CA GLU A 488 -24.41 21.77 -4.67
C GLU A 488 -25.64 21.06 -5.27
N MET A 489 -26.56 20.54 -4.43
CA MET A 489 -27.80 19.91 -4.87
C MET A 489 -28.96 20.90 -5.12
N GLN A 490 -28.80 22.18 -4.79
CA GLN A 490 -29.88 23.17 -4.78
C GLN A 490 -30.48 23.45 -6.17
N ASP A 491 -29.72 23.22 -7.25
CA ASP A 491 -30.15 23.45 -8.64
C ASP A 491 -30.78 22.22 -9.32
N SER A 492 -30.99 21.12 -8.58
CA SER A 492 -31.52 19.87 -9.13
C SER A 492 -33.06 19.79 -9.09
N SER A 493 -33.63 18.81 -9.81
CA SER A 493 -35.10 18.59 -9.78
C SER A 493 -35.60 18.38 -8.34
N THR A 494 -36.78 18.92 -8.01
CA THR A 494 -37.30 18.91 -6.62
C THR A 494 -37.36 17.52 -6.00
N LEU A 495 -37.70 16.48 -6.78
CA LEU A 495 -37.73 15.10 -6.29
C LEU A 495 -36.34 14.60 -5.90
N VAL A 496 -35.35 14.83 -6.76
CA VAL A 496 -33.94 14.45 -6.50
C VAL A 496 -33.37 15.26 -5.34
N TRP A 497 -33.71 16.55 -5.23
CA TRP A 497 -33.33 17.37 -4.10
C TRP A 497 -33.91 16.84 -2.77
N VAL A 498 -35.21 16.53 -2.71
CA VAL A 498 -35.82 15.94 -1.50
C VAL A 498 -35.17 14.60 -1.17
N PHE A 499 -34.95 13.75 -2.18
CA PHE A 499 -34.26 12.48 -2.00
C PHE A 499 -32.85 12.69 -1.44
N SER A 500 -32.08 13.66 -1.96
CA SER A 500 -30.72 13.92 -1.51
C SER A 500 -30.68 14.42 -0.07
N GLN A 501 -31.64 15.26 0.34
CA GLN A 501 -31.77 15.69 1.74
C GLN A 501 -32.00 14.46 2.64
N VAL A 502 -32.99 13.63 2.32
CA VAL A 502 -33.29 12.42 3.11
C VAL A 502 -32.11 11.46 3.14
N TYR A 503 -31.46 11.24 1.99
CA TYR A 503 -30.29 10.39 1.85
C TYR A 503 -29.11 10.88 2.70
N LEU A 504 -28.74 12.15 2.61
CA LEU A 504 -27.61 12.71 3.36
C LEU A 504 -27.91 12.78 4.86
N TYR A 505 -29.09 13.26 5.26
CA TYR A 505 -29.46 13.29 6.69
C TYR A 505 -29.53 11.89 7.31
N SER A 506 -30.10 10.90 6.60
CA SER A 506 -30.14 9.51 7.09
C SER A 506 -28.74 8.90 7.19
N PHE A 507 -27.87 9.13 6.20
CA PHE A 507 -26.49 8.66 6.23
C PHE A 507 -25.70 9.28 7.39
N ILE A 508 -25.70 10.61 7.49
CA ILE A 508 -24.95 11.36 8.52
C ILE A 508 -25.42 10.96 9.92
N SER A 509 -26.73 10.95 10.16
CA SER A 509 -27.27 10.61 11.48
C SER A 509 -26.96 9.17 11.88
N LEU A 510 -27.11 8.21 10.96
CA LEU A 510 -26.81 6.81 11.21
C LEU A 510 -25.31 6.59 11.47
N PHE A 511 -24.45 7.07 10.59
CA PHE A 511 -23.03 6.75 10.67
C PHE A 511 -22.30 7.53 11.76
N ILE A 512 -22.59 8.82 11.94
CA ILE A 512 -21.91 9.63 12.96
C ILE A 512 -22.44 9.32 14.36
N TYR A 513 -23.75 9.26 14.57
CA TYR A 513 -24.29 9.14 15.94
C TYR A 513 -24.44 7.69 16.42
N MET A 514 -24.68 6.74 15.51
CA MET A 514 -24.87 5.34 15.91
C MET A 514 -23.61 4.52 15.65
N VAL A 515 -23.13 4.47 14.41
CA VAL A 515 -22.01 3.58 14.03
C VAL A 515 -20.70 4.01 14.69
N LEU A 516 -20.33 5.28 14.60
CA LEU A 516 -19.09 5.79 15.19
C LEU A 516 -19.10 5.67 16.72
N SER A 517 -20.23 5.96 17.37
CA SER A 517 -20.37 5.79 18.83
C SER A 517 -20.27 4.33 19.26
N LEU A 518 -20.84 3.38 18.52
CA LEU A 518 -20.67 1.94 18.77
C LEU A 518 -19.22 1.50 18.55
N PHE A 519 -18.55 2.02 17.52
CA PHE A 519 -17.15 1.73 17.26
C PHE A 519 -16.26 2.16 18.43
N ILE A 520 -16.46 3.38 18.94
CA ILE A 520 -15.76 3.89 20.12
C ILE A 520 -16.07 3.02 21.34
N ALA A 521 -17.35 2.69 21.58
CA ALA A 521 -17.76 1.86 22.72
C ALA A 521 -17.14 0.45 22.68
N LEU A 522 -16.97 -0.16 21.51
CA LEU A 522 -16.29 -1.45 21.36
C LEU A 522 -14.82 -1.38 21.76
N ILE A 523 -14.11 -0.32 21.35
CA ILE A 523 -12.70 -0.14 21.72
C ILE A 523 -12.57 0.17 23.21
N THR A 524 -13.43 1.04 23.76
CA THR A 524 -13.47 1.34 25.19
C THR A 524 -13.78 0.10 26.02
N GLY A 525 -14.76 -0.72 25.61
CA GLY A 525 -15.08 -1.97 26.30
C GLY A 525 -13.92 -2.97 26.30
N ALA A 526 -13.16 -3.07 25.20
CA ALA A 526 -11.94 -3.87 25.17
C ALA A 526 -10.85 -3.31 26.10
N TYR A 527 -10.71 -1.97 26.16
CA TYR A 527 -9.76 -1.31 27.07
C TYR A 527 -10.08 -1.60 28.53
N ASP A 528 -11.35 -1.47 28.93
CA ASP A 528 -11.81 -1.73 30.30
C ASP A 528 -11.62 -3.21 30.67
N SER A 529 -11.92 -4.14 29.75
CA SER A 529 -11.72 -5.58 29.97
C SER A 529 -10.25 -5.93 30.21
N ILE A 530 -9.31 -5.37 29.44
CA ILE A 530 -7.87 -5.62 29.62
C ILE A 530 -7.36 -4.96 30.92
N THR A 531 -7.88 -3.78 31.25
CA THR A 531 -7.52 -3.07 32.50
C THR A 531 -7.97 -3.85 33.74
N GLN A 532 -9.17 -4.44 33.71
CA GLN A 532 -9.67 -5.31 34.77
C GLN A 532 -8.89 -6.63 34.85
N GLN A 533 -8.57 -7.27 33.72
CA GLN A 533 -7.74 -8.48 33.69
C GLN A 533 -6.34 -8.28 34.27
N THR A 534 -5.83 -7.05 34.25
CA THR A 534 -4.54 -6.73 34.90
C THR A 534 -4.64 -6.73 36.44
N GLN A 535 -5.85 -6.61 37.00
CA GLN A 535 -6.10 -6.58 38.45
C GLN A 535 -6.50 -7.95 39.05
N GLU A 536 -7.05 -8.87 38.26
CA GLU A 536 -7.39 -10.23 38.69
C GLU A 536 -6.33 -11.27 38.24
N PRO A 537 -6.09 -12.37 38.99
CA PRO A 537 -5.15 -13.40 38.56
C PRO A 537 -5.65 -14.12 37.29
N GLU A 538 -4.88 -14.03 36.21
CA GLU A 538 -5.19 -14.55 34.86
C GLU A 538 -5.76 -15.99 34.84
N HIS A 539 -6.68 -16.25 33.92
CA HIS A 539 -7.01 -17.61 33.49
C HIS A 539 -5.85 -18.14 32.63
N VAL A 540 -4.87 -18.74 33.31
CA VAL A 540 -3.61 -19.19 32.70
C VAL A 540 -3.90 -20.29 31.67
N SER A 541 -3.56 -20.07 30.39
CA SER A 541 -3.60 -21.12 29.33
C SER A 541 -2.80 -22.34 29.79
N ASP A 542 -3.23 -23.55 29.37
CA ASP A 542 -2.55 -24.81 29.70
C ASP A 542 -1.04 -24.78 29.38
N MET A 543 -0.66 -24.04 28.33
CA MET A 543 0.75 -23.79 27.99
C MET A 543 1.45 -22.94 29.05
N HIS A 544 0.86 -21.83 29.46
CA HIS A 544 1.42 -20.95 30.48
C HIS A 544 1.45 -21.62 31.85
N ALA A 545 0.46 -22.47 32.18
CA ALA A 545 0.43 -23.26 33.40
C ALA A 545 1.54 -24.33 33.38
N PHE A 546 1.81 -24.93 32.22
CA PHE A 546 2.94 -25.83 32.02
C PHE A 546 4.30 -25.13 32.18
N ILE A 547 4.44 -23.90 31.67
CA ILE A 547 5.66 -23.07 31.79
C ILE A 547 5.85 -22.59 33.23
N ALA A 548 4.79 -22.17 33.91
CA ALA A 548 4.80 -21.63 35.28
C ALA A 548 5.31 -22.65 36.31
N LYS A 549 5.16 -23.96 36.06
CA LYS A 549 5.77 -25.03 36.89
C LYS A 549 7.30 -24.97 36.95
N CYS A 550 7.95 -24.22 36.05
CA CYS A 550 9.39 -23.95 36.11
C CYS A 550 9.69 -22.72 36.99
N THR A 551 10.10 -22.95 38.24
CA THR A 551 10.42 -21.91 39.23
C THR A 551 11.81 -21.27 39.06
N ASP A 552 12.62 -21.73 38.11
CA ASP A 552 13.98 -21.23 37.90
C ASP A 552 13.99 -19.74 37.50
N SER A 553 14.71 -18.91 38.25
CA SER A 553 14.86 -17.47 38.00
C SER A 553 15.84 -17.20 36.84
N PRO A 554 15.72 -16.05 36.13
CA PRO A 554 16.63 -15.71 35.03
C PRO A 554 18.11 -15.74 35.46
N SER A 555 18.43 -15.31 36.68
CA SER A 555 19.79 -15.28 37.25
C SER A 555 20.31 -16.61 37.80
N SER A 556 19.50 -17.69 37.78
CA SER A 556 19.83 -18.98 38.40
C SER A 556 20.99 -19.77 37.75
N GLY A 557 21.52 -19.32 36.60
CA GLY A 557 22.61 -19.98 35.87
C GLY A 557 22.23 -21.27 35.13
N LYS A 558 21.09 -21.90 35.47
CA LYS A 558 20.60 -23.16 34.87
C LYS A 558 20.26 -23.06 33.37
N PHE A 559 20.08 -21.85 32.85
CA PHE A 559 19.85 -21.62 31.42
C PHE A 559 21.12 -21.67 30.56
N ARG A 560 22.33 -21.70 31.16
CA ARG A 560 23.61 -21.71 30.42
C ARG A 560 23.97 -23.07 29.82
N GLY A 561 23.43 -24.18 30.34
CA GLY A 561 23.79 -25.56 29.92
C GLY A 561 22.99 -26.16 28.76
N LEU A 562 22.07 -25.41 28.14
CA LEU A 562 21.08 -25.96 27.18
C LEU A 562 21.58 -26.19 25.74
N GLU A 563 22.84 -25.89 25.42
CA GLU A 563 23.42 -26.06 24.07
C GLU A 563 24.76 -26.84 24.10
N THR A 564 24.90 -27.89 24.91
CA THR A 564 26.00 -28.86 24.76
C THR A 564 25.53 -30.08 23.98
N SER A 565 25.24 -29.90 22.70
CA SER A 565 25.16 -31.01 21.74
C SER A 565 25.63 -30.55 20.36
N GLY A 566 26.92 -30.74 20.10
CA GLY A 566 27.48 -31.03 18.77
C GLY A 566 27.50 -29.93 17.70
N CYS A 567 28.31 -28.88 17.89
CA CYS A 567 28.94 -28.18 16.76
C CYS A 567 30.41 -27.88 17.11
N PRO A 568 31.38 -28.08 16.20
CA PRO A 568 32.79 -27.81 16.49
C PRO A 568 33.06 -26.31 16.64
N PRO A 569 34.16 -25.92 17.32
CA PRO A 569 34.48 -24.54 17.67
C PRO A 569 34.83 -23.63 16.48
N PHE A 570 34.84 -24.15 15.24
CA PHE A 570 35.09 -23.38 14.01
C PHE A 570 33.82 -22.77 13.37
N CYS A 571 32.62 -22.97 13.95
CA CYS A 571 31.40 -22.26 13.55
C CYS A 571 31.13 -20.99 14.38
N CYS A 572 32.15 -20.48 15.07
CA CYS A 572 32.18 -19.14 15.63
C CYS A 572 32.79 -18.17 14.59
N CYS A 573 31.96 -17.66 13.70
CA CYS A 573 32.22 -16.35 13.11
C CYS A 573 31.23 -15.37 13.77
N ASP A 574 31.72 -14.68 14.79
CA ASP A 574 31.20 -13.36 15.16
C ASP A 574 31.43 -12.45 13.96
N TRP A 575 30.38 -12.20 13.15
CA TRP A 575 30.13 -10.99 12.37
C TRP A 575 28.62 -10.85 12.11
#